data_AF-A0A379C9Q8-F1
#
_entry.id   AF-A0A379C9Q8-F1
#
_cell.length_a   1.000
_cell.length_b   1.000
_cell.length_c   1.000
_cell.angle_alpha   90.00
_cell.angle_beta   90.00
_cell.angle_gamma   90.00
#
_symmetry.space_group_name_H-M   'P 1'
#
loop_
_entity.id
_entity.type
_entity.pdbx_description
1 polymer ?
#
loop_
_entity_poly.entity_id
_entity_poly.type
_entity_poly.pdbx_seq_one_letter_code
_entity_poly.pdbx_strand_id
1 'polypeptide(L)' 'MYNNALLELTHEQQQQAVEEIMKLVATGVPHKEAIVIIAKKLREQTKTPKDGE' A
#
# COMPACT_ATOMS: atom_id res chain seq x y z
N MET A 1 6.03 -2.53 -23.20
CA MET A 1 5.59 -3.18 -21.96
C MET A 1 5.95 -2.23 -20.82
N TYR A 2 4.96 -1.57 -20.21
CA TYR A 2 5.21 -0.59 -19.14
C TYR A 2 5.78 -1.36 -17.94
N ASN A 3 7.01 -1.03 -17.53
CA ASN A 3 7.69 -1.66 -16.40
C ASN A 3 6.87 -1.46 -15.13
N ASN A 4 6.07 -2.47 -14.79
CA ASN A 4 5.20 -2.53 -13.62
C ASN A 4 5.96 -2.92 -12.34
N ALA A 5 7.26 -2.67 -12.30
CA ALA A 5 8.08 -2.74 -11.09
C ALA A 5 7.72 -1.63 -10.06
N LEU A 6 6.57 -0.95 -10.24
CA LEU A 6 6.15 0.18 -9.43
C LEU A 6 5.54 -0.24 -8.09
N LEU A 7 5.01 -1.47 -7.96
CA LEU A 7 4.51 -2.09 -6.74
C LEU A 7 3.81 -3.38 -7.21
N GLU A 8 4.49 -4.52 -7.21
CA GLU A 8 3.83 -5.82 -7.42
C GLU A 8 3.01 -6.18 -6.17
N LEU A 9 1.97 -5.40 -5.92
CA LEU A 9 0.97 -5.72 -4.93
C LEU A 9 0.11 -6.84 -5.50
N THR A 10 -0.13 -7.87 -4.70
CA THR A 10 -1.13 -8.87 -5.04
C THR A 10 -2.50 -8.21 -5.14
N HIS A 11 -3.43 -8.82 -5.90
CA HIS A 11 -4.81 -8.34 -5.97
C HIS A 11 -5.44 -8.15 -4.57
N GLU A 12 -5.07 -9.00 -3.61
CA GLU A 12 -5.49 -8.89 -2.22
C GLU A 12 -4.93 -7.64 -1.53
N GLN A 13 -3.63 -7.36 -1.70
CA GLN A 13 -3.00 -6.17 -1.12
C GLN A 13 -3.54 -4.88 -1.75
N GLN A 14 -3.91 -4.90 -3.03
CA GLN A 14 -4.58 -3.76 -3.67
C GLN A 14 -5.96 -3.52 -3.06
N GLN A 15 -6.74 -4.58 -2.84
CA GLN A 15 -8.06 -4.45 -2.25
C GLN A 15 -8.00 -3.96 -0.80
N GLN A 16 -7.06 -4.50 -0.01
CA GLN A 16 -6.79 -4.02 1.36
C GLN A 16 -6.34 -2.55 1.37
N ALA A 17 -5.50 -2.14 0.42
CA ALA A 17 -5.07 -0.75 0.31
C ALA A 17 -6.24 0.20 0.05
N VAL A 18 -7.18 -0.18 -0.82
CA VAL A 18 -8.38 0.61 -1.11
C VAL A 18 -9.28 0.73 0.11
N GLU A 19 -9.56 -0.36 0.81
CA GLU A 19 -10.36 -0.33 2.05
C GLU A 19 -9.74 0.56 3.12
N GLU A 20 -8.43 0.45 3.35
CA GLU A 20 -7.73 1.24 4.35
C GLU A 20 -7.70 2.73 3.98
N ILE A 21 -7.52 3.07 2.70
CA ILE A 21 -7.65 4.45 2.22
C ILE A 21 -9.06 4.99 2.50
N MET A 22 -10.10 4.21 2.20
CA MET A 22 -11.49 4.63 2.43
C MET A 22 -11.79 4.85 3.92
N LYS A 23 -11.26 4.00 4.82
CA LYS A 23 -11.36 4.19 6.28
C LYS A 23 -10.70 5.50 6.72
N LEU A 24 -9.49 5.79 6.23
CA LEU A 24 -8.77 7.02 6.56
C LEU A 24 -9.51 8.25 6.04
N VAL A 25 -10.05 8.20 4.82
CA VAL A 25 -10.86 9.29 4.28
C VAL A 25 -12.14 9.50 5.09
N ALA A 26 -12.80 8.43 5.54
CA ALA A 26 -13.99 8.50 6.37
C ALA A 26 -13.72 9.13 7.75
N THR A 27 -12.50 9.04 8.28
CA THR A 27 -12.10 9.72 9.52
C THR A 27 -11.69 11.19 9.30
N GLY A 28 -11.74 11.68 8.06
CA GLY A 28 -11.40 13.06 7.68
C GLY A 28 -9.95 13.23 7.20
N VAL A 29 -9.20 12.15 6.99
CA VAL A 29 -7.86 12.22 6.41
C VAL A 29 -7.97 12.55 4.92
N PRO A 30 -7.25 13.56 4.41
CA PRO A 30 -7.26 13.85 2.99
C PRO A 30 -6.72 12.67 2.17
N HIS A 31 -7.36 12.39 1.03
CA HIS A 31 -7.02 11.26 0.14
C HIS A 31 -5.52 11.15 -0.16
N LYS A 32 -4.85 12.29 -0.40
CA LYS A 32 -3.40 12.33 -0.67
C LYS A 32 -2.58 11.81 0.51
N GLU A 33 -2.96 12.13 1.73
CA GLU A 33 -2.28 11.70 2.95
C GLU A 33 -2.57 10.23 3.25
N ALA A 34 -3.82 9.79 3.06
CA ALA A 34 -4.21 8.38 3.18
C ALA A 34 -3.38 7.48 2.24
N ILE A 35 -3.21 7.89 0.98
CA ILE A 35 -2.38 7.15 0.00
C ILE A 35 -0.92 7.07 0.46
N VAL A 36 -0.35 8.14 1.01
CA VAL A 36 1.04 8.15 1.50
C VAL A 36 1.21 7.22 2.70
N ILE A 37 0.25 7.21 3.63
CA ILE A 37 0.24 6.30 4.80
C ILE A 37 0.22 4.85 4.33
N ILE A 38 -0.68 4.50 3.41
CA ILE A 38 -0.81 3.13 2.90
C ILE A 38 0.39 2.73 2.05
N ALA A 39 0.93 3.61 1.21
CA ALA A 39 2.15 3.34 0.44
C ALA A 39 3.36 3.05 1.36
N LYS A 40 3.48 3.75 2.49
CA LYS A 40 4.50 3.45 3.51
C LYS A 40 4.26 2.09 4.16
N LYS A 41 3.03 1.83 4.61
CA LYS A 41 2.63 0.56 5.25
C LYS A 41 2.88 -0.64 4.33
N LEU A 42 2.58 -0.50 3.04
CA LEU A 42 2.84 -1.53 2.02
C LEU A 42 4.33 -1.73 1.77
N ARG A 43 5.13 -0.66 1.73
CA ARG A 43 6.59 -0.75 1.63
C ARG A 43 7.23 -1.40 2.85
N GLU A 44 6.69 -1.21 4.04
CA GLU A 44 7.17 -1.85 5.28
C GLU A 44 6.81 -3.33 5.30
N GLN A 45 5.61 -3.70 4.83
CA GLN A 45 5.19 -5.10 4.70
C GLN A 45 5.95 -5.88 3.63
N THR A 46 6.41 -5.24 2.56
CA THR A 46 7.28 -5.88 1.54
C THR A 46 8.76 -5.85 1.92
N LYS A 47 9.14 -5.02 2.90
CA LYS A 47 10.50 -4.94 3.46
C LYS A 47 10.76 -5.89 4.62
N THR A 48 9.83 -6.74 5.02
CA THR A 48 10.23 -7.90 5.84
C THR A 48 11.20 -8.73 5.00
N PRO A 49 12.47 -8.80 5.40
CA PRO A 49 13.48 -9.47 4.59
C PRO A 49 13.15 -10.96 4.61
N LYS A 50 12.72 -11.50 3.48
CA LYS A 50 13.19 -12.81 3.05
C LYS A 50 14.55 -12.65 2.33
N ASP A 51 15.44 -11.90 2.96
CA ASP A 51 16.87 -12.14 2.89
C ASP A 51 17.22 -12.74 4.25
N GLY A 52 16.94 -14.03 4.38
CA GLY A 52 17.25 -14.85 5.54
C GLY A 52 17.67 -16.22 5.03
N GLU A 53 19.00 -16.37 4.93
CA GLU A 53 19.85 -17.58 4.75
C GLU A 53 19.72 -18.43 3.48
#